data_AF-A0A1Y1MXY4-F1
#
_entry.id   AF-A0A1Y1MXY4-F1
#
_cell.length_a   1.000
_cell.length_b   1.000
_cell.length_c   1.000
_cell.angle_alpha   90.00
_cell.angle_beta   90.00
_cell.angle_gamma   90.00
#
_symmetry.space_group_name_H-M   'P 1'
#
loop_
_entity.id
_entity.type
_entity.pdbx_description
1 polymer ?
#
loop_
_entity_poly.entity_id
_entity_poly.type
_entity_poly.pdbx_seq_one_letter_code
_entity_poly.pdbx_strand_id
1 'polypeptide(L)'
;MQCYNLNMTANRINADTIEKLLEKWTSQGYLVENGSSMCLGARCVAEFDPYFKVHCKDYYSDCLLCSETVFVGSTCDACQSIMHRHCIDRYLTKHDQCPSCKRTWNAQRMQAVNGTEESSSDESEIPTPRVSRTKRKRVL
;
A
#
# COMPACT_ATOMS: atom_id res chain seq x y z
N MET A 1 -12.59 -3.54 -11.22
CA MET A 1 -12.61 -2.08 -11.44
C MET A 1 -13.94 -1.52 -10.95
N GLN A 2 -14.02 -0.99 -9.73
CA GLN A 2 -15.25 -0.35 -9.22
C GLN A 2 -14.87 0.96 -8.49
N CYS A 3 -14.61 2.00 -9.26
CA CYS A 3 -14.59 3.39 -8.82
C CYS A 3 -15.83 4.16 -9.32
N TYR A 4 -16.92 3.46 -9.67
CA TYR A 4 -18.09 4.03 -10.38
C TYR A 4 -19.10 4.78 -9.49
N ASN A 5 -18.93 4.86 -8.17
CA ASN A 5 -19.95 5.43 -7.28
C ASN A 5 -19.50 6.71 -6.56
N LEU A 6 -19.01 7.70 -7.32
CA LEU A 6 -19.11 9.10 -6.89
C LEU A 6 -20.42 9.66 -7.45
N ASN A 7 -21.46 9.72 -6.60
CA ASN A 7 -22.74 10.32 -6.90
C ASN A 7 -22.58 11.85 -7.02
N MET A 8 -22.03 12.30 -8.15
CA MET A 8 -22.02 13.71 -8.55
C MET A 8 -23.37 14.02 -9.18
N THR A 9 -24.17 14.78 -8.44
CA THR A 9 -25.46 15.31 -8.88
C THR A 9 -25.31 16.10 -10.19
N ALA A 10 -26.16 15.78 -11.16
CA ALA A 10 -26.40 16.49 -12.43
C ALA A 10 -25.47 16.17 -13.62
N ASN A 11 -25.47 14.91 -14.09
CA ASN A 11 -25.60 14.46 -15.49
C ASN A 11 -25.20 12.98 -15.59
N ARG A 12 -25.85 12.19 -16.44
CA ARG A 12 -25.42 10.80 -16.70
C ARG A 12 -24.09 10.83 -17.47
N ILE A 13 -22.98 10.83 -16.76
CA ILE A 13 -21.66 10.62 -17.36
C ILE A 13 -21.59 9.14 -17.77
N ASN A 14 -21.21 8.86 -19.02
CA ASN A 14 -21.07 7.48 -19.50
C ASN A 14 -19.75 6.87 -18.98
N ALA A 15 -19.72 5.54 -18.85
CA ALA A 15 -18.55 4.83 -18.29
C ALA A 15 -17.26 5.08 -19.11
N ASP A 16 -17.36 5.05 -20.43
CA ASP A 16 -16.24 5.30 -21.35
C ASP A 16 -15.62 6.71 -21.17
N THR A 17 -16.43 7.74 -20.89
CA THR A 17 -15.90 9.09 -20.59
C THR A 17 -15.18 9.12 -19.24
N ILE A 18 -15.68 8.41 -18.24
CA ILE A 18 -15.03 8.32 -16.93
C ILE A 18 -13.68 7.61 -17.09
N GLU A 19 -13.63 6.47 -17.79
CA GLU A 19 -12.40 5.71 -18.03
C GLU A 19 -11.36 6.57 -18.74
N LYS A 20 -11.72 7.24 -19.85
CA LYS A 20 -10.82 8.18 -20.56
C LYS A 20 -10.35 9.33 -19.67
N LEU A 21 -11.21 9.83 -18.80
CA LEU A 21 -10.84 10.91 -17.87
C LEU A 21 -9.84 10.42 -16.82
N LEU A 22 -10.06 9.23 -16.26
CA LEU A 22 -9.17 8.60 -15.29
C LEU A 22 -7.80 8.34 -15.91
N GLU A 23 -7.74 7.75 -17.12
CA GLU A 23 -6.48 7.54 -17.86
C GLU A 23 -5.74 8.86 -18.10
N LYS A 24 -6.46 9.91 -18.50
CA LYS A 24 -5.88 11.23 -18.70
C LYS A 24 -5.32 11.80 -17.39
N TRP A 25 -6.04 11.70 -16.29
CA TRP A 25 -5.59 12.26 -15.01
C TRP A 25 -4.43 11.47 -14.42
N THR A 26 -4.42 10.15 -14.58
CA THR A 26 -3.29 9.29 -14.24
C THR A 26 -2.05 9.65 -15.05
N SER A 27 -2.17 9.76 -16.39
CA SER A 27 -1.03 10.15 -17.24
C SER A 27 -0.49 11.57 -16.96
N GLN A 28 -1.32 12.45 -16.43
CA GLN A 28 -0.92 13.81 -16.01
C GLN A 28 -0.33 13.89 -14.59
N GLY A 29 -0.33 12.78 -13.85
CA GLY A 29 0.21 12.68 -12.49
C GLY A 29 -0.74 13.16 -11.38
N TYR A 30 -2.02 13.39 -11.70
CA TYR A 30 -3.03 13.75 -10.70
C TYR A 30 -3.51 12.52 -9.91
N LEU A 31 -3.52 11.35 -10.54
CA LEU A 31 -3.89 10.10 -9.91
C LEU A 31 -2.76 9.07 -10.05
N VAL A 32 -2.73 8.11 -9.13
CA VAL A 32 -1.81 6.97 -9.14
C VAL A 32 -2.63 5.71 -8.89
N GLU A 33 -2.39 4.68 -9.68
CA GLU A 33 -3.02 3.38 -9.49
C GLU A 33 -2.34 2.63 -8.34
N ASN A 34 -3.15 2.03 -7.48
CA ASN A 34 -2.70 1.20 -6.36
C ASN A 34 -3.59 -0.06 -6.29
N GLY A 35 -3.17 -1.10 -7.01
CA GLY A 35 -3.94 -2.33 -7.17
C GLY A 35 -5.30 -2.04 -7.83
N SER A 36 -6.39 -2.35 -7.13
CA SER A 36 -7.76 -2.11 -7.61
C SER A 36 -8.30 -0.72 -7.26
N SER A 37 -7.49 0.14 -6.63
CA SER A 37 -7.86 1.46 -6.14
C SER A 37 -7.01 2.55 -6.78
N MET A 38 -7.47 3.80 -6.73
CA MET A 38 -6.70 4.96 -7.19
C MET A 38 -6.44 5.89 -6.01
N CYS A 39 -5.25 6.48 -5.96
CA CYS A 39 -4.82 7.43 -4.95
C CYS A 39 -4.50 8.79 -5.60
N LEU A 40 -4.44 9.85 -4.79
CA LEU A 40 -3.98 11.16 -5.25
C LEU A 40 -2.49 11.07 -5.61
N GLY A 41 -2.14 11.55 -6.80
CA GLY A 41 -0.76 11.70 -7.22
C GLY A 41 -0.11 12.96 -6.64
N ALA A 42 1.22 13.01 -6.69
CA ALA A 42 2.01 14.11 -6.15
C ALA A 42 1.62 15.47 -6.74
N ARG A 43 1.24 15.52 -8.03
CA ARG A 43 0.78 16.74 -8.68
C ARG A 43 -0.53 17.26 -8.09
N CYS A 44 -1.49 16.36 -7.84
CA CYS A 44 -2.75 16.73 -7.22
C CYS A 44 -2.51 17.27 -5.81
N VAL A 45 -1.68 16.59 -5.01
CA VAL A 45 -1.34 17.05 -3.66
C VAL A 45 -0.71 18.45 -3.70
N ALA A 46 0.26 18.69 -4.58
CA ALA A 46 0.96 19.97 -4.64
C ALA A 46 0.07 21.12 -5.14
N GLU A 47 -0.74 20.90 -6.17
CA GLU A 47 -1.58 21.96 -6.75
C GLU A 47 -2.79 22.30 -5.87
N PHE A 48 -3.35 21.30 -5.18
CA PHE A 48 -4.56 21.46 -4.37
C PHE A 48 -4.30 21.55 -2.86
N ASP A 49 -3.03 21.61 -2.41
CA ASP A 49 -2.67 21.74 -0.99
C ASP A 49 -3.42 22.87 -0.25
N PRO A 50 -3.57 24.10 -0.82
CA PRO A 50 -4.33 25.15 -0.15
C PRO A 50 -5.80 24.78 0.09
N TYR A 51 -6.41 24.04 -0.85
CA TYR A 51 -7.78 23.57 -0.72
C TYR A 51 -7.88 22.50 0.38
N PHE A 52 -6.96 21.54 0.39
CA PHE A 52 -6.93 20.47 1.40
C PHE A 52 -6.77 21.03 2.80
N LYS A 53 -5.88 22.02 2.99
CA LYS A 53 -5.65 22.67 4.29
C LYS A 53 -6.89 23.36 4.86
N VAL A 54 -7.81 23.80 4.01
CA VAL A 54 -9.06 24.47 4.44
C VAL A 54 -10.19 23.46 4.63
N HIS A 55 -10.32 22.49 3.74
CA HIS A 55 -11.54 21.67 3.63
C HIS A 55 -11.38 20.21 4.06
N CYS A 56 -10.15 19.72 4.26
CA CYS A 56 -9.87 18.30 4.44
C CYS A 56 -9.01 18.00 5.67
N LYS A 57 -9.05 18.85 6.71
CA LYS A 57 -8.18 18.75 7.90
C LYS A 57 -8.24 17.41 8.63
N ASP A 58 -9.37 16.70 8.54
CA ASP A 58 -9.54 15.40 9.21
C ASP A 58 -8.90 14.24 8.43
N TYR A 59 -8.43 14.48 7.20
CA TYR A 59 -7.93 13.45 6.28
C TYR A 59 -6.43 13.52 6.01
N TYR A 60 -5.72 14.47 6.61
CA TYR A 60 -4.27 14.58 6.51
C TYR A 60 -3.64 14.90 7.87
N SER A 61 -2.33 14.76 7.97
CA SER A 61 -1.53 15.27 9.08
C SER A 61 -0.42 16.15 8.56
N ASP A 62 0.15 17.02 9.41
CA ASP A 62 1.36 17.76 9.04
C ASP A 62 2.59 16.95 9.42
N CYS A 63 3.51 16.75 8.48
CA CYS A 63 4.74 16.03 8.76
C CYS A 63 5.65 16.88 9.65
N LEU A 64 5.98 16.41 10.84
CA LEU A 64 6.83 17.13 11.81
C LEU A 64 8.26 17.44 11.34
N LEU A 65 8.71 16.84 10.23
CA LEU A 65 10.08 16.99 9.73
C LEU A 65 10.21 18.02 8.59
N CYS A 66 9.18 18.18 7.77
CA CYS A 66 9.16 19.13 6.66
C CYS A 66 8.05 20.18 6.77
N SER A 67 7.13 20.02 7.73
CA SER A 67 5.94 20.86 7.93
C SER A 67 4.95 20.88 6.76
N GLU A 68 5.03 19.90 5.87
CA GLU A 68 4.11 19.75 4.74
C GLU A 68 3.05 18.68 5.00
N THR A 69 1.94 18.81 4.29
CA THR A 69 0.79 17.89 4.33
C THR A 69 1.21 16.45 4.00
N VAL A 70 0.88 15.51 4.88
CA VAL A 70 1.02 14.06 4.67
C VAL A 70 -0.34 13.37 4.71
N PHE A 71 -0.73 12.78 3.57
CA PHE A 71 -1.93 11.95 3.45
C PHE A 71 -1.64 10.48 3.82
N VAL A 72 -0.49 9.98 3.36
CA VAL A 72 -0.03 8.61 3.61
C VAL A 72 1.45 8.67 3.91
N GLY A 73 1.86 7.96 4.96
CA GLY A 73 3.22 8.00 5.45
C GLY A 73 3.52 6.87 6.42
N SER A 74 4.71 6.93 7.01
CA SER A 74 5.10 6.01 8.07
C SER A 74 4.49 6.49 9.38
N THR A 75 3.84 5.56 10.09
CA THR A 75 3.15 5.85 11.36
C THR A 75 3.99 5.34 12.52
N CYS A 76 4.10 6.13 13.58
CA CYS A 76 4.76 5.69 14.81
C CYS A 76 3.85 4.75 15.62
N ASP A 77 4.31 3.54 15.94
CA ASP A 77 3.51 2.60 16.76
C ASP A 77 3.13 3.14 18.15
N ALA A 78 4.00 3.99 18.72
CA ALA A 78 3.86 4.50 20.07
C ALA A 78 2.88 5.66 20.24
N CYS A 79 2.83 6.59 19.27
CA CYS A 79 2.02 7.81 19.35
C CYS A 79 1.15 8.05 18.12
N GLN A 80 1.20 7.17 17.13
CA GLN A 80 0.39 7.21 15.90
C GLN A 80 0.62 8.46 15.05
N SER A 81 1.70 9.22 15.28
CA SER A 81 2.06 10.34 14.43
C SER A 81 2.50 9.84 13.05
N ILE A 82 1.99 10.47 11.99
CA ILE A 82 2.29 10.14 10.60
C ILE A 82 3.33 11.12 10.06
N MET A 83 4.34 10.61 9.37
CA MET A 83 5.31 11.43 8.63
C MET A 83 5.53 10.87 7.23
N HIS A 84 5.96 11.72 6.28
CA HIS A 84 6.37 11.20 4.97
C HIS A 84 7.47 10.16 5.12
N ARG A 85 7.36 9.08 4.35
CA ARG A 85 8.32 7.97 4.36
C ARG A 85 9.76 8.45 4.15
N HIS A 86 10.00 9.25 3.11
CA HIS A 86 11.33 9.79 2.85
C HIS A 86 11.87 10.66 4.00
N CYS A 87 11.01 11.45 4.64
CA CYS A 87 11.41 12.29 5.76
C CYS A 87 11.87 11.44 6.95
N ILE A 88 11.08 10.44 7.35
CA ILE A 88 11.46 9.59 8.48
C ILE A 88 12.64 8.67 8.14
N ASP A 89 12.71 8.12 6.93
CA ASP A 89 13.82 7.27 6.50
C ASP A 89 15.14 8.05 6.58
N ARG A 90 15.14 9.32 6.13
CA ARG A 90 16.30 10.22 6.24
C ARG A 90 16.62 10.55 7.70
N TYR A 91 15.61 10.83 8.52
CA TYR A 91 15.81 11.14 9.94
C TYR A 91 16.43 9.97 10.70
N LEU A 92 15.97 8.74 10.43
CA LEU A 92 16.43 7.53 11.11
C LEU A 92 17.85 7.09 10.71
N THR A 93 18.46 7.71 9.70
CA THR A 93 19.89 7.51 9.42
C THR A 93 20.80 8.06 10.53
N LYS A 94 20.30 9.01 11.34
CA LYS A 94 21.06 9.68 12.41
C LYS A 94 20.44 9.51 13.79
N HIS A 95 19.21 9.03 13.87
CA HIS A 95 18.42 8.93 15.09
C HIS A 95 17.70 7.59 15.11
N ASP A 96 17.37 7.08 16.28
CA ASP A 96 16.64 5.84 16.48
C ASP A 96 15.26 6.07 17.14
N GLN A 97 14.91 7.32 17.44
CA GLN A 97 13.72 7.70 18.18
C GLN A 97 12.68 8.40 17.31
N CYS A 98 11.41 8.35 17.69
CA CYS A 98 10.36 9.11 17.05
C CYS A 98 10.54 10.62 17.26
N PRO A 99 10.46 11.45 16.21
CA PRO A 99 10.58 12.90 16.35
C PRO A 99 9.47 13.50 17.24
N SER A 100 8.29 12.88 17.27
CA SER A 100 7.14 13.29 18.10
C SER A 100 7.26 12.88 19.56
N CYS A 101 7.32 11.57 19.85
CA CYS A 101 7.22 11.05 21.22
C CYS A 101 8.54 10.58 21.85
N LYS A 102 9.66 10.66 21.11
CA LYS A 102 11.01 10.25 21.53
C LYS A 102 11.18 8.77 21.92
N ARG A 103 10.16 7.92 21.75
CA ARG A 103 10.32 6.46 21.90
C ARG A 103 11.04 5.87 20.69
N THR A 104 11.74 4.76 20.88
CA THR A 104 12.44 4.05 19.79
C THR A 104 11.50 3.75 18.62
N TRP A 105 11.97 4.04 17.40
CA TRP A 105 11.23 3.82 16.17
C TRP A 105 11.37 2.37 15.73
N ASN A 106 10.37 1.55 16.05
CA ASN A 106 10.28 0.19 15.52
C ASN A 106 9.62 0.25 14.15
N ALA A 107 10.42 0.22 13.08
CA ALA A 107 9.91 0.17 11.72
C ALA A 107 9.40 -1.24 11.37
N GLN A 108 8.37 -1.72 12.05
CA GLN A 108 7.66 -2.95 11.66
C GLN A 108 6.22 -2.61 11.32
N ARG A 109 6.01 -2.33 10.02
CA ARG A 109 4.84 -2.70 9.19
C ARG A 109 4.51 -1.61 8.19
N MET A 110 5.02 -1.77 6.97
CA MET A 110 4.24 -1.76 5.73
C MET A 110 5.12 -2.43 4.68
N GLN A 111 4.90 -3.73 4.47
CA GLN A 111 5.44 -4.41 3.30
C GLN A 111 4.89 -3.69 2.08
N ALA A 112 5.78 -3.18 1.23
CA ALA A 112 5.43 -3.00 -0.17
C ALA A 112 4.98 -4.37 -0.67
N VAL A 113 3.74 -4.47 -1.15
CA VAL A 113 3.28 -5.65 -1.89
C VAL A 113 4.04 -5.63 -3.21
N ASN A 114 5.24 -6.22 -3.21
CA ASN A 114 5.95 -6.60 -4.42
C ASN A 114 5.94 -8.12 -4.46
N GLY A 115 5.23 -8.67 -5.44
CA GLY A 115 5.08 -10.10 -5.64
C GLY A 115 6.41 -10.80 -5.91
N THR A 116 6.57 -11.95 -5.27
CA THR A 116 7.36 -13.10 -5.73
C THR A 116 6.73 -14.32 -5.07
N GLU A 117 5.78 -14.96 -5.76
CA GLU A 117 5.38 -16.33 -5.46
C GLU A 117 6.35 -17.25 -6.18
N GLU A 118 7.42 -17.66 -5.49
CA GLU A 118 8.17 -18.86 -5.82
C GLU A 118 7.76 -19.97 -4.84
N SER A 119 7.27 -21.03 -5.44
CA SER A 119 6.81 -22.28 -4.84
C SER A 119 7.88 -22.98 -4.02
N SER A 120 7.56 -23.36 -2.79
CA SER A 120 7.99 -24.65 -2.22
C SER A 120 7.06 -25.05 -1.09
N SER A 121 6.20 -26.03 -1.36
CA SER A 121 5.48 -26.77 -0.32
C SER A 121 6.03 -28.20 -0.32
N ASP A 122 6.90 -28.46 0.64
CA ASP A 122 7.26 -29.79 1.12
C ASP A 122 6.00 -30.47 1.68
N GLU A 123 5.55 -31.55 1.03
CA GLU A 123 4.54 -32.46 1.58
C GLU A 123 5.26 -33.58 2.35
N SER A 124 4.95 -33.69 3.64
CA SER A 124 5.43 -34.76 4.52
C SER A 124 4.29 -35.72 4.87
N GLU A 125 4.68 -36.99 4.99
CA GLU A 125 3.88 -38.21 4.88
C GLU A 125 2.89 -38.48 6.03
N ILE A 126 1.76 -39.13 5.71
CA ILE A 126 0.96 -39.94 6.65
C ILE A 126 0.55 -41.27 5.96
N PRO A 127 0.55 -42.43 6.67
CA PRO A 127 0.95 -43.72 6.10
C PRO A 127 -0.19 -44.58 5.54
N THR A 128 0.10 -45.36 4.50
CA THR A 128 -0.83 -46.36 3.92
C THR A 128 -0.51 -47.80 4.38
N PRO A 129 -1.51 -48.70 4.41
CA PRO A 129 -1.41 -49.98 5.11
C PRO A 129 -0.72 -51.08 4.27
N ARG A 130 -0.08 -52.00 5.01
CA ARG A 130 0.60 -53.22 4.56
C ARG A 130 -0.25 -54.08 3.62
N VAL A 131 0.33 -54.48 2.49
CA VAL A 131 -0.06 -55.70 1.76
C VAL A 131 1.16 -56.58 1.51
N SER A 132 0.96 -57.87 1.79
CA SER A 132 1.97 -58.92 1.94
C SER A 132 2.56 -59.42 0.61
N ARG A 133 3.86 -59.77 0.68
CA ARG A 133 4.72 -60.42 -0.32
C ARG A 133 4.06 -61.57 -1.09
N THR A 134 4.34 -61.65 -2.39
CA THR A 134 4.42 -62.95 -3.10
C THR A 134 5.66 -63.01 -4.00
N LYS A 135 6.49 -64.04 -3.80
CA LYS A 135 7.70 -64.37 -4.56
C LYS A 135 7.36 -64.78 -6.00
N ARG A 136 8.09 -64.28 -7.00
CA ARG A 136 8.18 -64.95 -8.32
C ARG A 136 9.63 -65.17 -8.75
N LYS A 137 9.83 -66.37 -9.28
CA LYS A 137 11.10 -67.07 -9.53
C LYS A 137 11.87 -66.48 -10.71
N ARG A 138 13.20 -66.56 -10.62
CA ARG A 138 14.17 -66.30 -11.68
C ARG A 138 14.21 -67.52 -12.61
N VAL A 139 14.08 -67.32 -13.92
CA VAL A 139 14.34 -68.35 -14.95
C VAL A 139 15.59 -67.90 -15.73
N LEU A 140 16.38 -68.92 -16.08
CA LEU A 140 17.68 -68.91 -16.76
C LEU A 140 17.68 -68.12 -18.07
#